data_AF-A0A8C6YIK0-F1
#
_entry.id   AF-A0A8C6YIK0-F1
#
_cell.length_a   1.000
_cell.length_b   1.000
_cell.length_c   1.000
_cell.angle_alpha   90.00
_cell.angle_beta   90.00
_cell.angle_gamma   90.00
#
_symmetry.space_group_name_H-M   'P 1'
#
loop_
_entity.id
_entity.type
_entity.pdbx_description
1 polymer ?
#
loop_
_entity_poly.entity_id
_entity_poly.type
_entity_poly.pdbx_seq_one_letter_code
_entity_poly.pdbx_strand_id
1 'polypeptide(L)'
;METGRAPTTAGKETDSASAAAAAASSPAGFSAAASAAVAPASSSAVGGELDLALEEELAMLASAREGPGESEPPGGPAAPELLLSQMRQKEKDLVLAARLGKALLERNQDMSRQYERMYKELTDKLEHLEQEKHELRRRFENKEGEWEGRVSELESDVKQLQDELEKQQVHLREADREKTRAVQELSEQNQRLLDQLSKASEVERKLSTQVHVLQEDFREKRSSTNQHIVRLESLQAEIKMLRDRKQDLERRLSAMMEENNLLQGTVEELQDRVLILERQSHEKDMQLHQSQLELQEVRLSYRQLQVKMEELNEERSLQAFNSSRMSLLSEIEQSMEAEELEQEREQLRLQLWEAYCQVRYLCTHLRGNDSADSAVSTDSSMDESSETSSAKDVPAGSLRAALSELKRLIQSVIDGTDSPGSRRSDDDALEEQIKQTSEDSRALRELMEGERGKLRQSLEELQQLHSQVTLLSVEMTSLKEERDRLRGSAEDKEMSEQLLKAIRDRDEAISKKNAVEMELAKCRMDMMSLNSQLLDAIQQKLNLSQQLEAWQDDMQRLIDQQLMDRHPKEWSQTMMYTTSSHGAKRRARPSPLLKLQQQSSEPVGAEGNRLFSFFKKN
;
A
#
# COMPACT_ATOMS: atom_id res chain seq x y z
N MET A 1 -11.79 15.11 -23.17
CA MET A 1 -13.16 14.57 -23.21
C MET A 1 -13.29 13.54 -22.10
N GLU A 2 -14.51 13.11 -21.75
CA GLU A 2 -14.82 12.18 -20.64
C GLU A 2 -14.47 12.76 -19.26
N THR A 3 -15.36 13.23 -18.37
CA THR A 3 -16.80 13.04 -18.05
C THR A 3 -17.18 11.85 -17.16
N GLY A 4 -16.81 11.92 -15.87
CA GLY A 4 -17.51 11.30 -14.74
C GLY A 4 -17.54 12.29 -13.57
N ARG A 5 -18.64 13.02 -13.31
CA ARG A 5 -19.95 12.61 -12.74
C ARG A 5 -19.85 12.32 -11.24
N ALA A 6 -20.39 13.25 -10.44
CA ALA A 6 -20.49 13.15 -8.99
C ALA A 6 -21.56 12.14 -8.53
N PRO A 7 -21.56 11.81 -7.23
CA PRO A 7 -22.79 11.80 -6.45
C PRO A 7 -22.73 12.81 -5.29
N THR A 8 -23.87 13.45 -5.01
CA THR A 8 -24.08 14.35 -3.88
C THR A 8 -24.72 13.62 -2.71
N THR A 9 -24.12 13.72 -1.52
CA THR A 9 -24.84 13.74 -0.24
C THR A 9 -24.27 14.92 0.57
N ALA A 10 -25.04 15.90 1.07
CA ALA A 10 -26.30 15.86 1.81
C ALA A 10 -26.13 15.56 3.32
N GLY A 11 -25.24 16.29 3.97
CA GLY A 11 -25.17 16.43 5.43
C GLY A 11 -25.44 17.87 5.86
N LYS A 12 -26.72 18.21 6.09
CA LYS A 12 -27.09 19.43 6.83
C LYS A 12 -27.15 19.06 8.30
N GLU A 13 -26.14 19.42 9.08
CA GLU A 13 -26.32 19.52 10.52
C GLU A 13 -27.02 20.87 10.80
N THR A 14 -28.24 20.78 11.31
CA THR A 14 -29.02 21.94 11.74
C THR A 14 -28.83 22.12 13.23
N ASP A 15 -28.12 23.18 13.62
CA ASP A 15 -28.14 23.68 15.00
C ASP A 15 -29.58 23.93 15.41
N SER A 16 -30.12 23.02 16.22
CA SER A 16 -31.50 23.01 16.69
C SER A 16 -31.49 23.22 18.20
N ALA A 17 -32.38 24.09 18.67
CA ALA A 17 -32.21 24.74 19.96
C ALA A 17 -32.36 23.79 21.17
N SER A 18 -31.30 23.69 21.97
CA SER A 18 -31.37 23.16 23.35
C SER A 18 -31.83 24.24 24.34
N ALA A 19 -32.98 24.86 24.07
CA ALA A 19 -33.61 25.81 24.98
C ALA A 19 -34.34 25.06 26.12
N ALA A 20 -33.59 24.61 27.14
CA ALA A 20 -34.13 24.10 28.40
C ALA A 20 -33.90 25.16 29.50
N ALA A 21 -34.92 25.94 29.87
CA ALA A 21 -35.93 25.55 30.85
C ALA A 21 -35.41 25.41 32.29
N ALA A 22 -34.60 26.38 32.75
CA ALA A 22 -34.34 26.60 34.17
C ALA A 22 -35.60 27.13 34.89
N ALA A 23 -36.53 26.22 35.22
CA ALA A 23 -37.83 26.51 35.81
C ALA A 23 -38.03 25.74 37.13
N ALA A 24 -37.47 26.27 38.23
CA ALA A 24 -37.83 25.90 39.59
C ALA A 24 -37.85 27.18 40.47
N SER A 25 -38.99 27.81 40.73
CA SER A 25 -40.11 27.35 41.57
C SER A 25 -39.81 27.23 43.07
N SER A 26 -39.11 28.21 43.65
CA SER A 26 -39.18 28.43 45.10
C SER A 26 -40.54 29.06 45.47
N PRO A 27 -41.42 28.39 46.24
CA PRO A 27 -42.68 28.98 46.67
C PRO A 27 -42.45 30.09 47.71
N ALA A 28 -43.32 31.10 47.72
CA ALA A 28 -43.18 32.26 48.59
C ALA A 28 -43.35 31.89 50.07
N GLY A 29 -42.53 32.51 50.94
CA GLY A 29 -42.71 32.43 52.38
C GLY A 29 -44.03 33.08 52.79
N PHE A 30 -44.89 32.34 53.49
CA PHE A 30 -46.18 32.82 53.97
C PHE A 30 -46.01 33.85 55.10
N SER A 31 -45.98 35.14 54.74
CA SER A 31 -46.13 36.24 55.70
C SER A 31 -47.59 36.35 56.12
N ALA A 32 -47.98 35.60 57.16
CA ALA A 32 -49.32 35.62 57.73
C ALA A 32 -49.63 36.95 58.42
N ALA A 33 -50.11 37.93 57.64
CA ALA A 33 -50.54 39.24 58.14
C ALA A 33 -51.84 39.12 58.94
N ALA A 34 -51.71 38.92 60.26
CA ALA A 34 -52.84 38.87 61.19
C ALA A 34 -53.43 40.27 61.45
N SER A 35 -54.14 40.81 60.46
CA SER A 35 -54.88 42.07 60.59
C SER A 35 -56.12 41.89 61.48
N ALA A 36 -55.96 42.10 62.79
CA ALA A 36 -57.06 42.09 63.75
C ALA A 36 -58.04 43.24 63.49
N ALA A 37 -59.14 42.94 62.78
CA ALA A 37 -60.19 43.91 62.50
C ALA A 37 -61.01 44.21 63.76
N VAL A 38 -60.86 45.42 64.31
CA VAL A 38 -61.68 45.92 65.42
C VAL A 38 -63.05 46.33 64.88
N ALA A 39 -64.06 45.49 65.12
CA ALA A 39 -65.45 45.87 64.93
C ALA A 39 -65.98 46.61 66.18
N PRO A 40 -66.71 47.74 66.03
CA PRO A 40 -67.22 48.50 67.16
C PRO A 40 -68.45 47.84 67.78
N ALA A 41 -68.44 47.65 69.11
CA ALA A 41 -69.63 47.19 69.84
C ALA A 41 -70.65 48.34 69.97
N SER A 42 -71.80 48.20 69.32
CA SER A 42 -72.90 49.16 69.38
C SER A 42 -73.73 48.99 70.66
N SER A 43 -73.45 49.79 71.69
CA SER A 43 -74.20 49.79 72.96
C SER A 43 -74.60 51.21 73.38
N SER A 44 -75.60 51.77 72.70
CA SER A 44 -76.05 53.17 72.92
C SER A 44 -77.57 53.37 73.01
N ALA A 45 -78.36 52.29 73.14
CA ALA A 45 -79.83 52.36 73.11
C ALA A 45 -80.50 52.21 74.49
N VAL A 46 -80.01 51.30 75.34
CA VAL A 46 -80.74 50.83 76.54
C VAL A 46 -80.74 51.85 77.70
N GLY A 47 -79.85 52.85 77.69
CA GLY A 47 -79.78 53.83 78.77
C GLY A 47 -80.91 54.87 78.78
N GLY A 48 -81.29 55.39 77.60
CA GLY A 48 -82.13 56.60 77.50
C GLY A 48 -83.57 56.42 77.97
N GLU A 49 -84.20 55.28 77.65
CA GLU A 49 -85.58 54.98 78.07
C GLU A 49 -85.69 54.67 79.58
N LEU A 50 -84.56 54.33 80.22
CA LEU A 50 -84.53 53.84 81.60
C LEU A 50 -84.41 54.95 82.67
N ASP A 51 -84.00 56.16 82.30
CA ASP A 51 -83.97 57.32 83.20
C ASP A 51 -85.26 58.14 83.09
N LEU A 52 -85.77 58.41 81.88
CA LEU A 52 -87.00 59.17 81.65
C LEU A 52 -88.21 58.59 82.42
N ALA A 53 -88.37 57.25 82.43
CA ALA A 53 -89.44 56.58 83.16
C ALA A 53 -89.30 56.68 84.70
N LEU A 54 -88.10 56.95 85.24
CA LEU A 54 -87.91 57.24 86.66
C LEU A 54 -88.21 58.72 86.97
N GLU A 55 -87.90 59.63 86.04
CA GLU A 55 -88.26 61.05 86.18
C GLU A 55 -89.78 61.27 86.11
N GLU A 56 -90.51 60.58 85.22
CA GLU A 56 -91.98 60.69 85.12
C GLU A 56 -92.71 60.19 86.38
N GLU A 57 -92.34 59.02 86.94
CA GLU A 57 -92.95 58.52 88.19
C GLU A 57 -92.59 59.40 89.40
N LEU A 58 -91.37 59.97 89.47
CA LEU A 58 -91.01 60.93 90.50
C LEU A 58 -91.76 62.27 90.34
N ALA A 59 -92.00 62.74 89.12
CA ALA A 59 -92.81 63.92 88.85
C ALA A 59 -94.29 63.71 89.21
N MET A 60 -94.86 62.53 88.92
CA MET A 60 -96.19 62.14 89.35
C MET A 60 -96.33 62.16 90.87
N LEU A 61 -95.35 61.62 91.62
CA LEU A 61 -95.35 61.65 93.08
C LEU A 61 -95.11 63.05 93.66
N ALA A 62 -94.39 63.93 92.96
CA ALA A 62 -94.26 65.35 93.34
C ALA A 62 -95.59 66.11 93.17
N SER A 63 -96.30 65.88 92.05
CA SER A 63 -97.59 66.55 91.75
C SER A 63 -98.69 66.28 92.79
N ALA A 64 -98.59 65.18 93.53
CA ALA A 64 -99.57 64.79 94.55
C ALA A 64 -99.44 65.55 95.89
N ARG A 65 -98.56 66.56 95.99
CA ARG A 65 -98.14 67.20 97.26
C ARG A 65 -98.55 68.67 97.45
N GLU A 66 -99.20 69.30 96.47
CA GLU A 66 -99.72 70.69 96.54
C GLU A 66 -101.26 70.63 96.41
N GLY A 67 -102.14 71.14 97.27
CA GLY A 67 -102.17 72.03 98.45
C GLY A 67 -103.67 72.09 98.90
N PRO A 68 -104.19 73.10 99.64
CA PRO A 68 -103.57 74.32 100.20
C PRO A 68 -103.49 74.32 101.75
N GLY A 69 -103.21 75.48 102.38
CA GLY A 69 -102.90 75.67 103.82
C GLY A 69 -104.11 75.66 104.80
N GLU A 70 -104.07 76.35 105.97
CA GLU A 70 -103.10 77.34 106.48
C GLU A 70 -103.28 77.61 108.01
N SER A 71 -102.26 78.16 108.70
CA SER A 71 -102.32 78.85 110.03
C SER A 71 -102.53 78.04 111.34
N GLU A 72 -102.39 78.71 112.50
CA GLU A 72 -102.15 78.13 113.85
C GLU A 72 -103.34 78.22 114.88
N PRO A 73 -103.23 78.62 116.17
CA PRO A 73 -103.76 77.83 117.31
C PRO A 73 -104.86 78.60 118.11
N PRO A 74 -105.25 78.29 119.38
CA PRO A 74 -104.87 77.19 120.29
C PRO A 74 -106.04 76.46 121.01
N GLY A 75 -105.71 75.44 121.82
CA GLY A 75 -106.43 75.14 123.07
C GLY A 75 -107.82 74.49 122.99
N GLY A 76 -107.91 73.22 122.60
CA GLY A 76 -109.13 72.41 122.72
C GLY A 76 -108.89 70.91 122.47
N PRO A 77 -109.68 69.98 123.07
CA PRO A 77 -109.40 68.55 122.99
C PRO A 77 -109.93 67.89 121.70
N ALA A 78 -109.06 67.72 120.69
CA ALA A 78 -109.37 67.00 119.44
C ALA A 78 -108.25 66.05 118.98
N ALA A 79 -107.50 65.46 119.93
CA ALA A 79 -106.32 64.63 119.66
C ALA A 79 -106.50 63.40 118.73
N PRO A 80 -107.67 62.71 118.66
CA PRO A 80 -107.78 61.48 117.85
C PRO A 80 -107.68 61.69 116.33
N GLU A 81 -108.34 62.71 115.78
CA GLU A 81 -108.55 62.80 114.32
C GLU A 81 -107.29 63.21 113.54
N LEU A 82 -106.48 64.11 114.10
CA LEU A 82 -105.16 64.47 113.56
C LEU A 82 -104.17 63.29 113.60
N LEU A 83 -104.27 62.42 114.61
CA LEU A 83 -103.46 61.21 114.69
C LEU A 83 -103.91 60.18 113.63
N LEU A 84 -105.22 60.03 113.42
CA LEU A 84 -105.78 59.16 112.39
C LEU A 84 -105.49 59.63 110.96
N SER A 85 -105.46 60.95 110.69
CA SER A 85 -105.08 61.46 109.37
C SER A 85 -103.58 61.25 109.08
N GLN A 86 -102.70 61.47 110.06
CA GLN A 86 -101.27 61.18 109.95
C GLN A 86 -100.99 59.67 109.80
N MET A 87 -101.75 58.80 110.48
CA MET A 87 -101.66 57.35 110.29
C MET A 87 -102.06 56.95 108.86
N ARG A 88 -103.20 57.45 108.36
CA ARG A 88 -103.62 57.21 106.96
C ARG A 88 -102.63 57.74 105.92
N GLN A 89 -101.90 58.82 106.23
CA GLN A 89 -100.84 59.31 105.38
C GLN A 89 -99.64 58.34 105.38
N LYS A 90 -99.16 57.92 106.55
CA LYS A 90 -98.10 56.90 106.67
C LYS A 90 -98.48 55.55 106.04
N GLU A 91 -99.75 55.15 106.11
CA GLU A 91 -100.27 53.97 105.42
C GLU A 91 -100.17 54.11 103.88
N LYS A 92 -100.55 55.28 103.33
CA LYS A 92 -100.33 55.58 101.91
C LYS A 92 -98.85 55.57 101.55
N ASP A 93 -98.01 56.23 102.34
CA ASP A 93 -96.57 56.35 102.08
C ASP A 93 -95.87 54.97 102.14
N LEU A 94 -96.26 54.10 103.07
CA LEU A 94 -95.81 52.70 103.14
C LEU A 94 -96.30 51.88 101.95
N VAL A 95 -97.54 52.07 101.49
CA VAL A 95 -98.06 51.40 100.28
C VAL A 95 -97.36 51.91 99.02
N LEU A 96 -97.02 53.19 98.93
CA LEU A 96 -96.24 53.77 97.83
C LEU A 96 -94.79 53.26 97.85
N ALA A 97 -94.14 53.23 99.02
CA ALA A 97 -92.80 52.65 99.18
C ALA A 97 -92.78 51.14 98.83
N ALA A 98 -93.82 50.39 99.20
CA ALA A 98 -93.97 48.99 98.81
C ALA A 98 -94.21 48.80 97.30
N ARG A 99 -94.96 49.71 96.65
CA ARG A 99 -95.14 49.72 95.19
C ARG A 99 -93.84 50.06 94.46
N LEU A 100 -93.11 51.07 94.92
CA LEU A 100 -91.81 51.45 94.35
C LEU A 100 -90.77 50.34 94.57
N GLY A 101 -90.74 49.72 95.76
CA GLY A 101 -89.94 48.52 96.02
C GLY A 101 -90.31 47.34 95.10
N LYS A 102 -91.60 47.13 94.85
CA LYS A 102 -92.08 46.11 93.89
C LYS A 102 -91.65 46.43 92.45
N ALA A 103 -91.77 47.68 92.00
CA ALA A 103 -91.33 48.11 90.67
C ALA A 103 -89.81 47.99 90.50
N LEU A 104 -89.02 48.33 91.53
CA LEU A 104 -87.57 48.12 91.54
C LEU A 104 -87.19 46.64 91.51
N LEU A 105 -87.93 45.77 92.22
CA LEU A 105 -87.75 44.31 92.15
C LEU A 105 -88.13 43.75 90.77
N GLU A 106 -89.20 44.26 90.15
CA GLU A 106 -89.61 43.86 88.79
C GLU A 106 -88.58 44.30 87.75
N ARG A 107 -88.09 45.54 87.81
CA ARG A 107 -86.98 46.02 86.97
C ARG A 107 -85.69 45.24 87.22
N ASN A 108 -85.38 44.84 88.46
CA ASN A 108 -84.22 44.00 88.77
C ASN A 108 -84.37 42.56 88.23
N GLN A 109 -85.58 41.99 88.27
CA GLN A 109 -85.89 40.72 87.60
C GLN A 109 -85.76 40.84 86.09
N ASP A 110 -86.22 41.94 85.47
CA ASP A 110 -86.08 42.13 84.02
C ASP A 110 -84.63 42.35 83.59
N MET A 111 -83.82 43.08 84.37
CA MET A 111 -82.37 43.12 84.17
C MET A 111 -81.75 41.72 84.30
N SER A 112 -82.17 40.91 85.28
CA SER A 112 -81.71 39.52 85.43
C SER A 112 -82.10 38.66 84.22
N ARG A 113 -83.34 38.77 83.73
CA ARG A 113 -83.81 38.11 82.49
C ARG A 113 -83.06 38.61 81.25
N GLN A 114 -82.59 39.86 81.22
CA GLN A 114 -81.75 40.39 80.14
C GLN A 114 -80.34 39.80 80.22
N TYR A 115 -79.72 39.78 81.41
CA TYR A 115 -78.41 39.13 81.60
C TYR A 115 -78.47 37.64 81.24
N GLU A 116 -79.50 36.91 81.66
CA GLU A 116 -79.71 35.51 81.26
C GLU A 116 -79.81 35.33 79.74
N ARG A 117 -80.46 36.25 79.02
CA ARG A 117 -80.52 36.23 77.54
C ARG A 117 -79.15 36.50 76.92
N MET A 118 -78.43 37.52 77.41
CA MET A 118 -77.07 37.82 76.97
C MET A 118 -76.10 36.67 77.27
N TYR A 119 -76.22 35.99 78.42
CA TYR A 119 -75.42 34.83 78.75
C TYR A 119 -75.72 33.64 77.82
N LYS A 120 -77.00 33.36 77.51
CA LYS A 120 -77.40 32.35 76.52
C LYS A 120 -76.83 32.68 75.15
N GLU A 121 -77.02 33.90 74.66
CA GLU A 121 -76.42 34.35 73.40
C GLU A 121 -74.88 34.23 73.37
N LEU A 122 -74.19 34.44 74.50
CA LEU A 122 -72.74 34.28 74.60
C LEU A 122 -72.33 32.80 74.63
N THR A 123 -73.06 31.91 75.31
CA THR A 123 -72.82 30.46 75.24
C THR A 123 -73.09 29.93 73.84
N ASP A 124 -74.19 30.34 73.21
CA ASP A 124 -74.53 29.95 71.84
C ASP A 124 -73.41 30.36 70.88
N LYS A 125 -72.89 31.60 70.97
CA LYS A 125 -71.78 32.09 70.14
C LYS A 125 -70.47 31.35 70.42
N LEU A 126 -70.21 30.95 71.67
CA LEU A 126 -69.06 30.10 72.01
C LEU A 126 -69.22 28.68 71.41
N GLU A 127 -70.39 28.06 71.52
CA GLU A 127 -70.66 26.75 70.93
C GLU A 127 -70.51 26.76 69.40
N HIS A 128 -70.98 27.80 68.71
CA HIS A 128 -70.78 27.95 67.26
C HIS A 128 -69.28 28.08 66.91
N LEU A 129 -68.52 28.91 67.64
CA LEU A 129 -67.08 29.05 67.43
C LEU A 129 -66.31 27.76 67.74
N GLU A 130 -66.74 26.97 68.71
CA GLU A 130 -66.16 25.65 68.99
C GLU A 130 -66.51 24.64 67.90
N GLN A 131 -67.75 24.62 67.41
CA GLN A 131 -68.17 23.80 66.27
C GLN A 131 -67.34 24.14 65.02
N GLU A 132 -67.26 25.42 64.63
CA GLU A 132 -66.43 25.89 63.51
C GLU A 132 -64.96 25.49 63.67
N LYS A 133 -64.39 25.65 64.87
CA LYS A 133 -63.01 25.25 65.19
C LYS A 133 -62.81 23.73 65.07
N HIS A 134 -63.79 22.91 65.45
CA HIS A 134 -63.75 21.46 65.28
C HIS A 134 -64.07 20.99 63.85
N GLU A 135 -64.78 21.77 63.04
CA GLU A 135 -64.90 21.54 61.60
C GLU A 135 -63.64 21.94 60.84
N LEU A 136 -63.07 23.10 61.14
CA LEU A 136 -61.86 23.60 60.49
C LEU A 136 -60.68 22.66 60.72
N ARG A 137 -60.46 22.20 61.96
CA ARG A 137 -59.50 21.13 62.28
C ARG A 137 -59.66 19.91 61.36
N ARG A 138 -60.85 19.30 61.32
CA ARG A 138 -61.15 18.16 60.44
C ARG A 138 -60.99 18.47 58.95
N ARG A 139 -61.26 19.71 58.51
CA ARG A 139 -61.01 20.19 57.14
C ARG A 139 -59.53 20.42 56.84
N PHE A 140 -58.67 20.62 57.84
CA PHE A 140 -57.22 20.65 57.68
C PHE A 140 -56.64 19.23 57.74
N GLU A 141 -57.00 18.44 58.75
CA GLU A 141 -56.64 17.02 58.90
C GLU A 141 -56.94 16.21 57.62
N ASN A 142 -58.12 16.39 57.02
CA ASN A 142 -58.46 15.75 55.74
C ASN A 142 -57.55 16.21 54.58
N LYS A 143 -57.21 17.50 54.51
CA LYS A 143 -56.32 18.03 53.45
C LYS A 143 -54.89 17.59 53.65
N GLU A 144 -54.44 17.51 54.90
CA GLU A 144 -53.14 16.97 55.29
C GLU A 144 -53.05 15.52 54.83
N GLY A 145 -54.05 14.68 55.11
CA GLY A 145 -54.15 13.32 54.56
C GLY A 145 -54.20 13.24 53.02
N GLU A 146 -54.88 14.16 52.34
CA GLU A 146 -54.80 14.23 50.86
C GLU A 146 -53.40 14.62 50.36
N TRP A 147 -52.68 15.49 51.07
CA TRP A 147 -51.30 15.88 50.72
C TRP A 147 -50.31 14.76 51.03
N GLU A 148 -50.46 14.06 52.15
CA GLU A 148 -49.72 12.83 52.47
C GLU A 148 -49.95 11.76 51.40
N GLY A 149 -51.19 11.61 50.91
CA GLY A 149 -51.52 10.78 49.76
C GLY A 149 -50.72 11.16 48.51
N ARG A 150 -50.82 12.41 48.06
CA ARG A 150 -50.08 12.93 46.89
C ARG A 150 -48.55 12.84 47.03
N VAL A 151 -48.03 13.03 48.25
CA VAL A 151 -46.61 12.84 48.55
C VAL A 151 -46.22 11.37 48.45
N SER A 152 -47.05 10.44 48.95
CA SER A 152 -46.79 9.00 48.84
C SER A 152 -46.87 8.47 47.40
N GLU A 153 -47.77 9.04 46.58
CA GLU A 153 -47.85 8.79 45.13
C GLU A 153 -46.56 9.22 44.45
N LEU A 154 -46.16 10.50 44.59
CA LEU A 154 -44.93 11.05 44.01
C LEU A 154 -43.65 10.37 44.55
N GLU A 155 -43.62 9.98 45.81
CA GLU A 155 -42.55 9.16 46.37
C GLU A 155 -42.46 7.78 45.68
N SER A 156 -43.61 7.17 45.37
CA SER A 156 -43.65 5.89 44.65
C SER A 156 -43.23 6.05 43.19
N ASP A 157 -43.59 7.15 42.53
CA ASP A 157 -43.17 7.47 41.16
C ASP A 157 -41.67 7.75 41.10
N VAL A 158 -41.12 8.51 42.05
CA VAL A 158 -39.66 8.75 42.16
C VAL A 158 -38.91 7.44 42.36
N LYS A 159 -39.41 6.53 43.21
CA LYS A 159 -38.81 5.20 43.41
C LYS A 159 -38.88 4.36 42.14
N GLN A 160 -40.02 4.33 41.45
CA GLN A 160 -40.18 3.63 40.16
C GLN A 160 -39.23 4.17 39.07
N LEU A 161 -39.12 5.49 38.92
CA LEU A 161 -38.25 6.13 37.94
C LEU A 161 -36.76 5.91 38.25
N GLN A 162 -36.38 5.83 39.52
CA GLN A 162 -35.03 5.41 39.94
C GLN A 162 -34.77 3.95 39.56
N ASP A 163 -35.69 3.05 39.91
CA ASP A 163 -35.67 1.63 39.56
C ASP A 163 -35.53 1.39 38.05
N GLU A 164 -36.30 2.10 37.23
CA GLU A 164 -36.27 2.03 35.77
C GLU A 164 -34.97 2.61 35.19
N LEU A 165 -34.51 3.74 35.71
CA LEU A 165 -33.23 4.34 35.30
C LEU A 165 -32.06 3.39 35.61
N GLU A 166 -32.03 2.75 36.76
CA GLU A 166 -31.00 1.75 37.10
C GLU A 166 -31.06 0.54 36.17
N LYS A 167 -32.24 -0.03 35.92
CA LYS A 167 -32.43 -1.15 34.97
C LYS A 167 -31.95 -0.78 33.56
N GLN A 168 -32.33 0.40 33.06
CA GLN A 168 -31.87 0.91 31.75
C GLN A 168 -30.36 1.10 31.71
N GLN A 169 -29.75 1.69 32.74
CA GLN A 169 -28.29 1.84 32.80
C GLN A 169 -27.56 0.49 32.88
N VAL A 170 -28.11 -0.51 33.58
CA VAL A 170 -27.55 -1.87 33.63
C VAL A 170 -27.62 -2.52 32.24
N HIS A 171 -28.77 -2.48 31.58
CA HIS A 171 -28.94 -3.05 30.24
C HIS A 171 -28.08 -2.35 29.17
N LEU A 172 -27.88 -1.03 29.25
CA LEU A 172 -26.93 -0.33 28.37
C LEU A 172 -25.50 -0.82 28.59
N ARG A 173 -25.06 -0.95 29.86
CA ARG A 173 -23.74 -1.51 30.19
C ARG A 173 -23.61 -2.98 29.78
N GLU A 174 -24.69 -3.76 29.77
CA GLU A 174 -24.71 -5.14 29.27
C GLU A 174 -24.58 -5.19 27.75
N ALA A 175 -25.40 -4.42 27.03
CA ALA A 175 -25.31 -4.28 25.58
C ALA A 175 -23.94 -3.76 25.12
N ASP A 176 -23.30 -2.87 25.86
CA ASP A 176 -21.94 -2.40 25.54
C ASP A 176 -20.86 -3.45 25.82
N ARG A 177 -21.04 -4.31 26.84
CA ARG A 177 -20.20 -5.52 27.03
C ARG A 177 -20.42 -6.54 25.91
N GLU A 178 -21.63 -6.66 25.36
CA GLU A 178 -21.92 -7.55 24.23
C GLU A 178 -21.36 -7.02 22.92
N LYS A 179 -21.53 -5.72 22.63
CA LYS A 179 -20.87 -5.05 21.49
C LYS A 179 -19.35 -5.21 21.55
N THR A 180 -18.73 -5.02 22.72
CA THR A 180 -17.27 -5.14 22.86
C THR A 180 -16.78 -6.59 22.71
N ARG A 181 -17.52 -7.60 23.22
CA ARG A 181 -17.24 -9.02 22.92
C ARG A 181 -17.35 -9.32 21.41
N ALA A 182 -18.43 -8.90 20.77
CA ALA A 182 -18.62 -9.14 19.33
C ALA A 182 -17.53 -8.45 18.48
N VAL A 183 -17.13 -7.23 18.84
CA VAL A 183 -16.00 -6.53 18.21
C VAL A 183 -14.67 -7.24 18.45
N GLN A 184 -14.43 -7.77 19.66
CA GLN A 184 -13.26 -8.60 19.95
C GLN A 184 -13.25 -9.85 19.07
N GLU A 185 -14.32 -10.65 19.08
CA GLU A 185 -14.46 -11.87 18.27
C GLU A 185 -14.24 -11.61 16.78
N LEU A 186 -14.85 -10.55 16.22
CA LEU A 186 -14.65 -10.14 14.82
C LEU A 186 -13.22 -9.65 14.56
N SER A 187 -12.60 -8.92 15.50
CA SER A 187 -11.21 -8.47 15.35
C SER A 187 -10.22 -9.65 15.36
N GLU A 188 -10.43 -10.63 16.23
CA GLU A 188 -9.62 -11.85 16.27
C GLU A 188 -9.85 -12.72 15.02
N GLN A 189 -11.08 -12.83 14.51
CA GLN A 189 -11.37 -13.53 13.26
C GLN A 189 -10.64 -12.87 12.07
N ASN A 190 -10.68 -11.54 11.99
CA ASN A 190 -9.95 -10.79 10.97
C ASN A 190 -8.43 -10.96 11.12
N GLN A 191 -7.89 -10.92 12.35
CA GLN A 191 -6.48 -11.21 12.60
C GLN A 191 -6.11 -12.63 12.15
N ARG A 192 -6.91 -13.66 12.50
CA ARG A 192 -6.70 -15.06 12.07
C ARG A 192 -6.70 -15.21 10.54
N LEU A 193 -7.54 -14.45 9.83
CA LEU A 193 -7.59 -14.44 8.36
C LEU A 193 -6.37 -13.72 7.74
N LEU A 194 -5.95 -12.59 8.31
CA LEU A 194 -4.70 -11.90 7.91
C LEU A 194 -3.47 -12.78 8.17
N ASP A 195 -3.47 -13.54 9.26
CA ASP A 195 -2.46 -14.53 9.61
C ASP A 195 -2.43 -15.72 8.63
N GLN A 196 -3.57 -16.09 8.04
CA GLN A 196 -3.63 -17.12 7.01
C GLN A 196 -3.16 -16.56 5.65
N LEU A 197 -3.58 -15.34 5.29
CA LEU A 197 -3.18 -14.67 4.06
C LEU A 197 -1.67 -14.36 4.02
N SER A 198 -1.09 -13.89 5.13
CA SER A 198 0.35 -13.68 5.25
C SER A 198 1.12 -14.99 5.06
N LYS A 199 0.73 -16.07 5.75
CA LYS A 199 1.33 -17.41 5.58
C LYS A 199 1.18 -17.94 4.15
N ALA A 200 0.05 -17.69 3.49
CA ALA A 200 -0.15 -18.03 2.07
C ALA A 200 0.83 -17.25 1.17
N SER A 201 0.89 -15.92 1.31
CA SER A 201 1.81 -15.07 0.53
C SER A 201 3.29 -15.39 0.80
N GLU A 202 3.66 -15.81 2.01
CA GLU A 202 4.99 -16.34 2.30
C GLU A 202 5.29 -17.62 1.51
N VAL A 203 4.33 -18.54 1.43
CA VAL A 203 4.45 -19.78 0.63
C VAL A 203 4.51 -19.45 -0.85
N GLU A 204 3.71 -18.51 -1.35
CA GLU A 204 3.78 -18.03 -2.73
C GLU A 204 5.13 -17.39 -3.05
N ARG A 205 5.72 -16.61 -2.13
CA ARG A 205 7.08 -16.06 -2.29
C ARG A 205 8.15 -17.16 -2.29
N LYS A 206 8.03 -18.18 -1.43
CA LYS A 206 8.94 -19.35 -1.38
C LYS A 206 8.83 -20.19 -2.67
N LEU A 207 7.63 -20.37 -3.21
CA LEU A 207 7.41 -21.04 -4.50
C LEU A 207 7.93 -20.18 -5.66
N SER A 208 7.73 -18.85 -5.62
CA SER A 208 8.21 -17.93 -6.65
C SER A 208 9.74 -17.89 -6.73
N THR A 209 10.46 -17.92 -5.59
CA THR A 209 11.92 -18.02 -5.59
C THR A 209 12.41 -19.39 -6.05
N GLN A 210 11.73 -20.49 -5.68
CA GLN A 210 12.03 -21.82 -6.24
C GLN A 210 11.82 -21.85 -7.77
N VAL A 211 10.75 -21.25 -8.28
CA VAL A 211 10.50 -21.12 -9.73
C VAL A 211 11.56 -20.26 -10.41
N HIS A 212 12.05 -19.19 -9.77
CA HIS A 212 13.15 -18.37 -10.30
C HIS A 212 14.45 -19.19 -10.42
N VAL A 213 14.85 -19.88 -9.35
CA VAL A 213 16.03 -20.76 -9.34
C VAL A 213 15.91 -21.87 -10.39
N LEU A 214 14.73 -22.50 -10.52
CA LEU A 214 14.50 -23.49 -11.58
C LEU A 214 14.56 -22.89 -12.99
N GLN A 215 14.11 -21.64 -13.18
CA GLN A 215 14.28 -20.94 -14.46
C GLN A 215 15.76 -20.60 -14.74
N GLU A 216 16.55 -20.29 -13.72
CA GLU A 216 18.00 -20.07 -13.85
C GLU A 216 18.72 -21.39 -14.19
N ASP A 217 18.44 -22.47 -13.48
CA ASP A 217 18.82 -23.85 -13.82
C ASP A 217 18.52 -24.20 -15.29
N PHE A 218 17.33 -23.87 -15.79
CA PHE A 218 16.95 -24.11 -17.19
C PHE A 218 17.64 -23.14 -18.16
N ARG A 219 17.95 -21.91 -17.77
CA ARG A 219 18.75 -20.97 -18.58
C ARG A 219 20.21 -21.44 -18.68
N GLU A 220 20.80 -21.97 -17.61
CA GLU A 220 22.14 -22.55 -17.60
C GLU A 220 22.22 -23.87 -18.38
N LYS A 221 21.23 -24.76 -18.22
CA LYS A 221 21.11 -25.97 -19.04
C LYS A 221 20.95 -25.59 -20.52
N ARG A 222 20.15 -24.57 -20.84
CA ARG A 222 19.99 -24.08 -22.23
C ARG A 222 21.24 -23.40 -22.78
N SER A 223 21.96 -22.61 -21.98
CA SER A 223 23.19 -21.94 -22.42
C SER A 223 24.32 -22.94 -22.61
N SER A 224 24.47 -23.93 -21.74
CA SER A 224 25.42 -25.04 -21.91
C SER A 224 25.05 -25.92 -23.11
N THR A 225 23.78 -26.29 -23.33
CA THR A 225 23.40 -26.99 -24.57
C THR A 225 23.68 -26.16 -25.82
N ASN A 226 23.45 -24.85 -25.80
CA ASN A 226 23.81 -23.96 -26.92
C ASN A 226 25.33 -23.94 -27.15
N GLN A 227 26.16 -23.91 -26.10
CA GLN A 227 27.62 -24.05 -26.24
C GLN A 227 28.01 -25.41 -26.83
N HIS A 228 27.34 -26.50 -26.44
CA HIS A 228 27.58 -27.83 -27.03
C HIS A 228 27.15 -27.90 -28.50
N ILE A 229 26.04 -27.26 -28.88
CA ILE A 229 25.60 -27.13 -30.28
C ILE A 229 26.65 -26.38 -31.09
N VAL A 230 27.10 -25.20 -30.65
CA VAL A 230 28.13 -24.42 -31.38
C VAL A 230 29.47 -25.18 -31.48
N ARG A 231 29.86 -25.95 -30.45
CA ARG A 231 31.04 -26.84 -30.51
C ARG A 231 30.84 -28.00 -31.50
N LEU A 232 29.64 -28.54 -31.62
CA LEU A 232 29.32 -29.58 -32.61
C LEU A 232 29.29 -29.00 -34.03
N GLU A 233 28.76 -27.79 -34.22
CA GLU A 233 28.77 -27.08 -35.51
C GLU A 233 30.20 -26.80 -35.98
N SER A 234 31.09 -26.34 -35.10
CA SER A 234 32.50 -26.12 -35.46
C SER A 234 33.23 -27.42 -35.82
N LEU A 235 33.02 -28.50 -35.06
CA LEU A 235 33.58 -29.82 -35.38
C LEU A 235 32.98 -30.42 -36.67
N GLN A 236 31.70 -30.18 -36.96
CA GLN A 236 31.08 -30.59 -38.23
C GLN A 236 31.67 -29.80 -39.41
N ALA A 237 31.95 -28.52 -39.25
CA ALA A 237 32.62 -27.69 -40.26
C ALA A 237 34.07 -28.17 -40.50
N GLU A 238 34.82 -28.50 -39.45
CA GLU A 238 36.16 -29.09 -39.56
C GLU A 238 36.14 -30.45 -40.27
N ILE A 239 35.26 -31.36 -39.85
CA ILE A 239 35.06 -32.68 -40.49
C ILE A 239 34.66 -32.51 -41.96
N LYS A 240 33.84 -31.50 -42.30
CA LYS A 240 33.51 -31.19 -43.69
C LYS A 240 34.75 -30.74 -44.45
N MET A 241 35.51 -29.77 -43.96
CA MET A 241 36.71 -29.26 -44.64
C MET A 241 37.77 -30.36 -44.82
N LEU A 242 37.95 -31.24 -43.83
CA LEU A 242 38.80 -32.43 -43.95
C LEU A 242 38.27 -33.44 -44.98
N ARG A 243 36.95 -33.63 -45.08
CA ARG A 243 36.32 -34.50 -46.10
C ARG A 243 36.47 -33.92 -47.50
N ASP A 244 36.27 -32.61 -47.67
CA ASP A 244 36.40 -31.92 -48.94
C ASP A 244 37.86 -31.99 -49.41
N ARG A 245 38.83 -31.74 -48.50
CA ARG A 245 40.27 -31.91 -48.76
C ARG A 245 40.67 -33.37 -49.03
N LYS A 246 40.01 -34.36 -48.43
CA LYS A 246 40.19 -35.79 -48.76
C LYS A 246 39.73 -36.06 -50.20
N GLN A 247 38.57 -35.55 -50.61
CA GLN A 247 38.09 -35.69 -51.99
C GLN A 247 39.01 -34.97 -52.99
N ASP A 248 39.61 -33.84 -52.62
CA ASP A 248 40.60 -33.16 -53.47
C ASP A 248 41.86 -34.01 -53.68
N LEU A 249 42.32 -34.72 -52.64
CA LEU A 249 43.43 -35.67 -52.75
C LEU A 249 43.03 -36.90 -53.56
N GLU A 250 41.81 -37.42 -53.40
CA GLU A 250 41.29 -38.55 -54.18
C GLU A 250 41.16 -38.19 -55.68
N ARG A 251 40.69 -36.98 -56.01
CA ARG A 251 40.63 -36.47 -57.39
C ARG A 251 42.01 -36.19 -58.00
N ARG A 252 43.01 -35.82 -57.19
CA ARG A 252 44.42 -35.75 -57.65
C ARG A 252 45.00 -37.13 -57.88
N LEU A 253 44.70 -38.10 -57.01
CA LEU A 253 45.15 -39.48 -57.19
C LEU A 253 44.51 -40.14 -58.42
N SER A 254 43.23 -39.88 -58.72
CA SER A 254 42.61 -40.39 -59.96
C SER A 254 43.26 -39.78 -61.20
N ALA A 255 43.48 -38.47 -61.24
CA ALA A 255 44.20 -37.81 -62.33
C ALA A 255 45.63 -38.38 -62.52
N MET A 256 46.39 -38.56 -61.44
CA MET A 256 47.72 -39.19 -61.51
C MET A 256 47.65 -40.65 -61.98
N MET A 257 46.60 -41.40 -61.66
CA MET A 257 46.40 -42.77 -62.16
C MET A 257 45.99 -42.79 -63.64
N GLU A 258 45.17 -41.83 -64.08
CA GLU A 258 44.79 -41.64 -65.49
C GLU A 258 46.03 -41.29 -66.33
N GLU A 259 46.87 -40.35 -65.86
CA GLU A 259 48.17 -40.05 -66.46
C GLU A 259 49.10 -41.27 -66.51
N ASN A 260 49.16 -42.07 -65.43
CA ASN A 260 50.00 -43.27 -65.39
C ASN A 260 49.48 -44.38 -66.32
N ASN A 261 48.16 -44.52 -66.49
CA ASN A 261 47.55 -45.43 -67.46
C ASN A 261 47.83 -44.98 -68.91
N LEU A 262 47.81 -43.67 -69.19
CA LEU A 262 48.20 -43.12 -70.50
C LEU A 262 49.70 -43.33 -70.78
N LEU A 263 50.55 -43.13 -69.78
CA LEU A 263 51.98 -43.44 -69.88
C LEU A 263 52.22 -44.94 -70.08
N GLN A 264 51.50 -45.82 -69.38
CA GLN A 264 51.56 -47.27 -69.62
C GLN A 264 51.12 -47.61 -71.05
N GLY A 265 50.04 -47.01 -71.56
CA GLY A 265 49.61 -47.18 -72.95
C GLY A 265 50.67 -46.78 -73.97
N THR A 266 51.33 -45.62 -73.78
CA THR A 266 52.45 -45.23 -74.67
C THR A 266 53.69 -46.11 -74.51
N VAL A 267 53.92 -46.71 -73.33
CA VAL A 267 54.95 -47.73 -73.12
C VAL A 267 54.59 -49.05 -73.83
N GLU A 268 53.32 -49.45 -73.85
CA GLU A 268 52.83 -50.62 -74.59
C GLU A 268 52.94 -50.39 -76.11
N GLU A 269 52.56 -49.21 -76.63
CA GLU A 269 52.79 -48.81 -78.03
C GLU A 269 54.28 -48.82 -78.41
N LEU A 270 55.16 -48.38 -77.50
CA LEU A 270 56.61 -48.42 -77.72
C LEU A 270 57.15 -49.85 -77.66
N GLN A 271 56.59 -50.74 -76.83
CA GLN A 271 56.94 -52.17 -76.81
C GLN A 271 56.51 -52.86 -78.11
N ASP A 272 55.29 -52.63 -78.59
CA ASP A 272 54.84 -53.15 -79.90
C ASP A 272 55.72 -52.63 -81.05
N ARG A 273 56.12 -51.35 -81.00
CA ARG A 273 57.06 -50.78 -81.97
C ARG A 273 58.45 -51.42 -81.90
N VAL A 274 58.94 -51.74 -80.71
CA VAL A 274 60.19 -52.51 -80.52
C VAL A 274 60.02 -53.92 -81.09
N LEU A 275 58.93 -54.64 -80.79
CA LEU A 275 58.66 -55.98 -81.34
C LEU A 275 58.57 -55.99 -82.87
N ILE A 276 58.05 -54.92 -83.49
CA ILE A 276 58.04 -54.76 -84.96
C ILE A 276 59.47 -54.53 -85.49
N LEU A 277 60.27 -53.68 -84.85
CA LEU A 277 61.66 -53.43 -85.23
C LEU A 277 62.56 -54.66 -85.03
N GLU A 278 62.32 -55.45 -83.97
CA GLU A 278 62.98 -56.73 -83.72
C GLU A 278 62.65 -57.74 -84.82
N ARG A 279 61.37 -57.88 -85.21
CA ARG A 279 60.96 -58.73 -86.35
C ARG A 279 61.63 -58.27 -87.65
N GLN A 280 61.66 -56.96 -87.92
CA GLN A 280 62.35 -56.40 -89.09
C GLN A 280 63.87 -56.65 -89.05
N SER A 281 64.50 -56.64 -87.87
CA SER A 281 65.91 -57.06 -87.74
C SER A 281 66.05 -58.53 -88.12
N HIS A 282 65.27 -59.44 -87.51
CA HIS A 282 65.33 -60.87 -87.83
C HIS A 282 65.05 -61.16 -89.32
N GLU A 283 64.12 -60.45 -89.95
CA GLU A 283 63.87 -60.52 -91.40
C GLU A 283 65.08 -60.03 -92.21
N LYS A 284 65.76 -58.96 -91.77
CA LYS A 284 67.00 -58.46 -92.41
C LYS A 284 68.17 -59.39 -92.21
N ASP A 285 68.33 -59.98 -91.03
CA ASP A 285 69.34 -60.98 -90.72
C ASP A 285 69.13 -62.26 -91.55
N MET A 286 67.88 -62.66 -91.77
CA MET A 286 67.52 -63.77 -92.67
C MET A 286 67.76 -63.42 -94.15
N GLN A 287 67.48 -62.19 -94.60
CA GLN A 287 67.83 -61.71 -95.95
C GLN A 287 69.36 -61.64 -96.16
N LEU A 288 70.11 -61.21 -95.14
CA LEU A 288 71.57 -61.24 -95.14
C LEU A 288 72.10 -62.68 -95.18
N HIS A 289 71.48 -63.61 -94.46
CA HIS A 289 71.87 -65.02 -94.52
C HIS A 289 71.55 -65.67 -95.87
N GLN A 290 70.39 -65.37 -96.47
CA GLN A 290 70.03 -65.81 -97.82
C GLN A 290 71.03 -65.29 -98.86
N SER A 291 71.30 -63.99 -98.89
CA SER A 291 72.30 -63.41 -99.80
C SER A 291 73.73 -63.90 -99.54
N GLN A 292 74.09 -64.27 -98.31
CA GLN A 292 75.36 -64.96 -98.01
C GLN A 292 75.42 -66.39 -98.59
N LEU A 293 74.30 -67.11 -98.66
CA LEU A 293 74.20 -68.44 -99.28
C LEU A 293 74.24 -68.33 -100.80
N GLU A 294 73.42 -67.45 -101.40
CA GLU A 294 73.44 -67.14 -102.83
C GLU A 294 74.85 -66.71 -103.30
N LEU A 295 75.53 -65.86 -102.52
CA LEU A 295 76.88 -65.40 -102.83
C LEU A 295 77.94 -66.50 -102.61
N GLN A 296 77.69 -67.50 -101.77
CA GLN A 296 78.49 -68.73 -101.71
C GLN A 296 78.26 -69.62 -102.94
N GLU A 297 77.01 -69.80 -103.38
CA GLU A 297 76.68 -70.55 -104.60
C GLU A 297 77.26 -69.88 -105.85
N VAL A 298 77.16 -68.55 -105.96
CA VAL A 298 77.79 -67.77 -107.03
C VAL A 298 79.32 -67.84 -106.96
N ARG A 299 79.93 -67.87 -105.77
CA ARG A 299 81.38 -68.13 -105.64
C ARG A 299 81.77 -69.54 -106.04
N LEU A 300 80.92 -70.54 -105.82
CA LEU A 300 81.16 -71.93 -106.23
C LEU A 300 80.97 -72.11 -107.74
N SER A 301 79.93 -71.53 -108.34
CA SER A 301 79.71 -71.55 -109.78
C SER A 301 80.75 -70.72 -110.52
N TYR A 302 81.20 -69.58 -109.96
CA TYR A 302 82.35 -68.83 -110.47
C TYR A 302 83.63 -69.67 -110.45
N ARG A 303 83.92 -70.40 -109.36
CA ARG A 303 85.06 -71.33 -109.31
C ARG A 303 84.95 -72.45 -110.34
N GLN A 304 83.75 -73.01 -110.55
CA GLN A 304 83.51 -74.03 -111.60
C GLN A 304 83.68 -73.44 -113.01
N LEU A 305 83.28 -72.20 -113.24
CA LEU A 305 83.51 -71.46 -114.49
C LEU A 305 85.00 -71.11 -114.66
N GLN A 306 85.71 -70.77 -113.59
CA GLN A 306 87.14 -70.52 -113.62
C GLN A 306 87.90 -71.80 -113.98
N VAL A 307 87.58 -72.94 -113.37
CA VAL A 307 88.15 -74.25 -113.76
C VAL A 307 87.86 -74.56 -115.22
N LYS A 308 86.64 -74.27 -115.73
CA LYS A 308 86.33 -74.42 -117.16
C LYS A 308 87.09 -73.46 -118.08
N MET A 309 87.43 -72.26 -117.62
CA MET A 309 88.31 -71.35 -118.37
C MET A 309 89.76 -71.82 -118.33
N GLU A 310 90.19 -72.45 -117.24
CA GLU A 310 91.50 -73.09 -117.11
C GLU A 310 91.59 -74.33 -118.03
N GLU A 311 90.57 -75.21 -118.05
CA GLU A 311 90.40 -76.32 -119.01
C GLU A 311 90.47 -75.82 -120.48
N LEU A 312 89.67 -74.82 -120.86
CA LEU A 312 89.68 -74.23 -122.22
C LEU A 312 91.02 -73.54 -122.58
N ASN A 313 91.77 -73.08 -121.58
CA ASN A 313 93.09 -72.49 -121.76
C ASN A 313 94.18 -73.57 -121.91
N GLU A 314 94.06 -74.69 -121.20
CA GLU A 314 94.89 -75.88 -121.39
C GLU A 314 94.64 -76.52 -122.77
N GLU A 315 93.39 -76.63 -123.22
CA GLU A 315 93.03 -77.05 -124.58
C GLU A 315 93.67 -76.15 -125.65
N ARG A 316 93.66 -74.82 -125.43
CA ARG A 316 94.38 -73.87 -126.30
C ARG A 316 95.90 -74.05 -126.26
N SER A 317 96.48 -74.41 -125.12
CA SER A 317 97.94 -74.54 -124.97
C SER A 317 98.54 -75.66 -125.84
N LEU A 318 97.80 -76.75 -126.06
CA LEU A 318 98.29 -77.95 -126.75
C LEU A 318 98.22 -77.87 -128.29
N GLN A 319 97.55 -76.87 -128.86
CA GLN A 319 97.43 -76.69 -130.32
C GLN A 319 98.52 -75.79 -130.95
N ALA A 320 99.39 -75.18 -130.14
CA ALA A 320 100.21 -74.04 -130.59
C ALA A 320 101.53 -74.36 -131.33
N PHE A 321 101.94 -75.63 -131.50
CA PHE A 321 103.30 -75.97 -131.96
C PHE A 321 103.44 -76.43 -133.43
N ASN A 322 102.46 -76.22 -134.31
CA ASN A 322 102.62 -76.49 -135.75
C ASN A 322 101.90 -75.48 -136.67
N SER A 323 102.70 -74.76 -137.47
CA SER A 323 102.35 -74.12 -138.76
C SER A 323 101.31 -72.97 -138.81
N SER A 324 101.76 -71.77 -138.41
CA SER A 324 102.05 -70.64 -139.34
C SER A 324 100.98 -70.06 -140.30
N ARG A 325 100.79 -68.71 -140.19
CA ARG A 325 100.25 -67.68 -141.13
C ARG A 325 98.78 -67.24 -141.01
N MET A 326 98.61 -65.93 -141.31
CA MET A 326 97.37 -65.15 -141.51
C MET A 326 96.55 -64.84 -140.23
N SER A 327 95.89 -63.68 -140.08
CA SER A 327 95.84 -62.48 -140.94
C SER A 327 95.67 -61.18 -140.12
N LEU A 328 96.02 -60.04 -140.71
CA LEU A 328 95.30 -58.79 -140.45
C LEU A 328 93.87 -58.93 -140.98
N LEU A 329 92.85 -58.61 -140.17
CA LEU A 329 91.52 -58.06 -140.55
C LEU A 329 90.56 -58.07 -139.34
N SER A 330 90.63 -57.01 -138.53
CA SER A 330 89.47 -56.47 -137.79
C SER A 330 89.65 -54.98 -137.48
N GLU A 331 90.30 -54.26 -138.39
CA GLU A 331 90.04 -52.82 -138.58
C GLU A 331 88.87 -52.69 -139.59
N ILE A 332 88.21 -51.53 -139.57
CA ILE A 332 87.09 -51.11 -140.46
C ILE A 332 85.70 -51.63 -140.06
N GLU A 333 84.71 -50.74 -140.19
CA GLU A 333 83.25 -50.88 -139.97
C GLU A 333 82.82 -51.26 -138.52
N GLN A 334 82.04 -50.47 -137.79
CA GLN A 334 81.06 -49.43 -138.16
C GLN A 334 81.34 -48.11 -137.37
N SER A 335 81.70 -47.01 -138.05
CA SER A 335 80.84 -45.85 -138.42
C SER A 335 80.27 -45.08 -137.21
N MET A 336 80.58 -43.80 -136.93
CA MET A 336 80.77 -42.62 -137.81
C MET A 336 79.50 -42.20 -138.56
N GLU A 337 79.37 -40.89 -138.86
CA GLU A 337 78.15 -40.16 -139.24
C GLU A 337 77.21 -39.84 -138.04
N ALA A 338 76.59 -38.67 -137.93
CA ALA A 338 76.66 -37.46 -138.76
C ALA A 338 76.75 -36.17 -137.92
N GLU A 339 77.41 -35.16 -138.48
CA GLU A 339 77.35 -33.77 -138.02
C GLU A 339 76.13 -33.04 -138.63
N GLU A 340 75.82 -31.88 -138.06
CA GLU A 340 75.23 -30.71 -138.73
C GLU A 340 73.79 -30.72 -139.30
N LEU A 341 73.13 -29.59 -139.00
CA LEU A 341 72.14 -28.86 -139.79
C LEU A 341 70.80 -29.52 -140.16
N GLU A 342 69.75 -29.01 -139.52
CA GLU A 342 68.65 -28.42 -140.30
C GLU A 342 68.27 -27.02 -139.74
N GLN A 343 69.17 -26.04 -139.94
CA GLN A 343 68.87 -24.62 -139.73
C GLN A 343 67.94 -24.08 -140.85
N GLU A 344 66.76 -24.67 -141.04
CA GLU A 344 65.85 -24.18 -142.10
C GLU A 344 64.38 -24.02 -141.68
N ARG A 345 64.18 -23.23 -140.61
CA ARG A 345 63.00 -22.34 -140.61
C ARG A 345 63.20 -20.92 -140.05
N GLU A 346 64.22 -20.24 -140.56
CA GLU A 346 64.24 -18.77 -140.72
C GLU A 346 63.12 -18.28 -141.69
N GLN A 347 61.85 -18.63 -141.42
CA GLN A 347 60.74 -18.31 -142.32
C GLN A 347 59.39 -18.01 -141.66
N LEU A 348 59.39 -17.66 -140.36
CA LEU A 348 58.37 -16.78 -139.75
C LEU A 348 59.00 -15.58 -139.00
N ARG A 349 60.11 -15.09 -139.55
CA ARG A 349 60.71 -13.80 -139.27
C ARG A 349 59.70 -12.70 -139.68
N LEU A 350 59.36 -11.76 -138.77
CA LEU A 350 58.63 -10.50 -139.00
C LEU A 350 57.07 -10.50 -139.11
N GLN A 351 56.30 -11.44 -138.49
CA GLN A 351 54.81 -11.33 -138.52
C GLN A 351 54.04 -11.38 -137.17
N LEU A 352 54.70 -11.38 -136.01
CA LEU A 352 54.03 -11.12 -134.71
C LEU A 352 54.88 -10.22 -133.78
N TRP A 353 55.58 -9.27 -134.40
CA TRP A 353 56.50 -8.30 -133.80
C TRP A 353 55.85 -7.35 -132.77
N GLU A 354 54.54 -7.12 -132.85
CA GLU A 354 53.85 -6.06 -132.08
C GLU A 354 53.18 -6.55 -130.78
N ALA A 355 53.01 -7.86 -130.59
CA ALA A 355 52.07 -8.39 -129.58
C ALA A 355 52.67 -8.65 -128.18
N TYR A 356 53.90 -9.16 -128.05
CA TYR A 356 54.44 -9.52 -126.73
C TYR A 356 55.03 -8.33 -125.94
N CYS A 357 55.21 -7.17 -126.60
CA CYS A 357 55.62 -5.92 -125.98
C CYS A 357 54.63 -5.38 -124.91
N GLN A 358 53.46 -6.02 -124.75
CA GLN A 358 52.42 -5.65 -123.79
C GLN A 358 52.31 -6.60 -122.58
N VAL A 359 53.01 -7.75 -122.58
CA VAL A 359 52.84 -8.80 -121.54
C VAL A 359 54.01 -8.83 -120.55
N ARG A 360 55.19 -8.31 -120.90
CA ARG A 360 56.35 -8.15 -120.00
C ARG A 360 56.21 -6.96 -119.00
N TYR A 361 54.97 -6.64 -118.62
CA TYR A 361 54.59 -5.53 -117.74
C TYR A 361 53.80 -5.99 -116.49
N LEU A 362 53.58 -7.30 -116.35
CA LEU A 362 52.76 -7.90 -115.28
C LEU A 362 53.49 -9.07 -114.56
N CYS A 363 54.82 -9.18 -114.69
CA CYS A 363 55.65 -10.29 -114.21
C CYS A 363 57.02 -9.98 -113.46
N THR A 364 57.22 -8.87 -112.72
CA THR A 364 58.44 -8.58 -111.86
C THR A 364 58.27 -7.77 -110.51
N HIS A 365 57.36 -8.12 -109.58
CA HIS A 365 57.19 -7.49 -108.23
C HIS A 365 56.79 -8.46 -107.05
N LEU A 366 56.51 -9.75 -107.23
CA LEU A 366 55.90 -10.61 -106.20
C LEU A 366 56.73 -11.84 -105.79
N ARG A 367 56.92 -11.94 -104.47
CA ARG A 367 57.24 -13.13 -103.68
C ARG A 367 58.71 -13.61 -103.74
N GLY A 368 59.60 -12.73 -103.27
CA GLY A 368 61.02 -13.02 -102.98
C GLY A 368 61.45 -12.53 -101.60
N ASN A 369 60.85 -13.12 -100.55
CA ASN A 369 61.21 -13.06 -99.12
C ASN A 369 60.49 -12.02 -98.21
N ASP A 370 59.87 -12.58 -97.17
CA ASP A 370 59.72 -12.15 -95.77
C ASP A 370 59.37 -10.67 -95.51
N SER A 371 58.11 -10.28 -95.38
CA SER A 371 57.13 -10.73 -94.35
C SER A 371 57.46 -10.35 -92.90
N ALA A 372 58.06 -9.17 -92.70
CA ALA A 372 57.73 -8.31 -91.57
C ALA A 372 56.81 -7.17 -92.08
N ASP A 373 55.52 -7.27 -91.76
CA ASP A 373 54.42 -6.32 -92.01
C ASP A 373 54.34 -5.53 -93.33
N SER A 374 53.56 -6.14 -94.24
CA SER A 374 52.31 -5.54 -94.78
C SER A 374 52.29 -5.00 -96.22
N ALA A 375 51.45 -5.67 -97.02
CA ALA A 375 50.68 -5.19 -98.17
C ALA A 375 51.38 -4.65 -99.44
N VAL A 376 51.19 -5.41 -100.54
CA VAL A 376 50.85 -4.93 -101.91
C VAL A 376 51.99 -4.23 -102.68
N SER A 377 52.29 -4.54 -103.95
CA SER A 377 51.34 -4.99 -105.00
C SER A 377 51.66 -6.31 -105.72
N THR A 378 51.87 -6.25 -107.04
CA THR A 378 51.53 -7.25 -108.07
C THR A 378 52.33 -6.91 -109.32
N ASP A 379 52.54 -7.88 -110.25
CA ASP A 379 53.76 -8.08 -111.09
C ASP A 379 54.59 -9.24 -110.39
N SER A 380 55.13 -10.28 -111.08
CA SER A 380 55.66 -11.59 -110.54
C SER A 380 57.19 -11.68 -110.21
N SER A 381 58.09 -12.66 -110.39
CA SER A 381 58.33 -13.95 -111.12
C SER A 381 59.29 -14.83 -110.25
N MET A 382 59.57 -16.14 -110.41
CA MET A 382 59.61 -17.12 -111.53
C MET A 382 60.95 -17.09 -112.31
N ASP A 383 61.87 -18.04 -112.11
CA ASP A 383 61.68 -19.50 -112.33
C ASP A 383 62.57 -20.40 -111.43
N GLU A 384 62.29 -21.72 -111.40
CA GLU A 384 63.31 -22.74 -111.05
C GLU A 384 64.08 -23.12 -112.33
N SER A 385 65.39 -23.36 -112.29
CA SER A 385 65.89 -24.71 -111.98
C SER A 385 67.42 -24.71 -111.84
N SER A 386 67.96 -25.83 -111.37
CA SER A 386 69.35 -26.18 -111.65
C SER A 386 69.54 -26.42 -113.15
N GLU A 387 70.53 -25.78 -113.79
CA GLU A 387 71.42 -26.48 -114.74
C GLU A 387 72.67 -25.66 -115.12
N THR A 388 73.76 -26.36 -115.44
CA THR A 388 75.11 -25.80 -115.61
C THR A 388 75.56 -25.76 -117.08
N SER A 389 75.05 -24.81 -117.87
CA SER A 389 75.77 -24.27 -119.04
C SER A 389 75.11 -22.95 -119.49
N SER A 390 75.77 -21.80 -119.56
CA SER A 390 77.03 -21.48 -120.26
C SER A 390 76.93 -21.55 -121.79
N ALA A 391 76.23 -20.57 -122.37
CA ALA A 391 76.32 -20.24 -123.79
C ALA A 391 76.30 -18.70 -124.02
N LYS A 392 77.38 -18.03 -123.60
CA LYS A 392 77.80 -16.66 -123.95
C LYS A 392 76.97 -15.44 -123.45
N ASP A 393 77.49 -14.86 -122.36
CA ASP A 393 77.97 -13.47 -122.30
C ASP A 393 76.99 -12.24 -122.29
N VAL A 394 76.91 -11.58 -121.10
CA VAL A 394 77.39 -10.18 -120.82
C VAL A 394 76.74 -8.98 -121.57
N PRO A 395 76.48 -7.78 -120.95
CA PRO A 395 76.26 -7.41 -119.53
C PRO A 395 75.21 -6.26 -119.29
N ALA A 396 75.27 -5.63 -118.10
CA ALA A 396 75.05 -4.18 -117.84
C ALA A 396 73.65 -3.54 -117.83
N GLY A 397 72.90 -3.82 -116.75
CA GLY A 397 72.53 -2.79 -115.75
C GLY A 397 71.66 -1.58 -116.12
N SER A 398 70.35 -1.66 -115.85
CA SER A 398 69.56 -0.52 -115.32
C SER A 398 68.26 -0.96 -114.66
N LEU A 399 68.12 -0.73 -113.34
CA LEU A 399 66.81 -0.38 -112.74
C LEU A 399 66.98 0.56 -111.52
N ARG A 400 67.78 1.61 -111.73
CA ARG A 400 68.05 2.70 -110.77
C ARG A 400 66.80 3.50 -110.36
N ALA A 401 65.62 3.12 -110.84
CA ALA A 401 64.33 3.76 -110.57
C ALA A 401 63.57 3.13 -109.38
N ALA A 402 63.62 1.80 -109.18
CA ALA A 402 62.72 1.12 -108.24
C ALA A 402 62.96 1.49 -106.76
N LEU A 403 64.21 1.55 -106.31
CA LEU A 403 64.54 1.93 -104.92
C LEU A 403 64.37 3.45 -104.63
N SER A 404 63.97 4.25 -105.62
CA SER A 404 63.58 5.65 -105.38
C SER A 404 62.27 5.75 -104.59
N GLU A 405 61.37 4.77 -104.75
CA GLU A 405 60.02 4.82 -104.17
C GLU A 405 59.91 4.17 -102.80
N LEU A 406 60.80 3.22 -102.46
CA LEU A 406 60.93 2.73 -101.08
C LEU A 406 61.26 3.86 -100.09
N LYS A 407 61.92 4.92 -100.58
CA LYS A 407 62.22 6.15 -99.83
C LYS A 407 61.01 7.08 -99.63
N ARG A 408 59.88 6.84 -100.32
CA ARG A 408 58.72 7.75 -100.38
C ARG A 408 57.56 7.36 -99.47
N LEU A 409 57.40 6.09 -99.11
CA LEU A 409 56.15 5.57 -98.50
C LEU A 409 56.21 5.23 -97.00
N ILE A 410 57.40 5.18 -96.37
CA ILE A 410 57.51 5.00 -94.90
C ILE A 410 57.98 6.30 -94.20
N GLN A 411 58.46 7.29 -94.96
CA GLN A 411 58.65 8.67 -94.46
C GLN A 411 57.33 9.47 -94.36
N SER A 412 56.18 8.81 -94.49
CA SER A 412 54.85 9.43 -94.57
C SER A 412 53.80 8.81 -93.62
N VAL A 413 54.24 8.05 -92.61
CA VAL A 413 53.35 7.38 -91.64
C VAL A 413 53.76 7.64 -90.18
N ILE A 414 55.03 7.99 -89.93
CA ILE A 414 55.55 8.35 -88.60
C ILE A 414 56.30 9.69 -88.73
N ASP A 415 56.14 10.57 -87.74
CA ASP A 415 56.65 11.94 -87.62
C ASP A 415 56.18 12.93 -88.71
N GLY A 416 55.01 13.57 -88.48
CA GLY A 416 54.32 14.37 -89.51
C GLY A 416 53.31 15.45 -89.05
N THR A 417 53.65 16.24 -88.02
CA THR A 417 53.00 17.53 -87.61
C THR A 417 51.53 17.57 -87.13
N ASP A 418 51.34 18.19 -85.97
CA ASP A 418 50.06 18.64 -85.40
C ASP A 418 49.44 19.89 -86.07
N SER A 419 48.20 20.20 -85.68
CA SER A 419 47.51 21.51 -85.80
C SER A 419 47.08 21.96 -87.22
N PRO A 420 46.13 22.92 -87.36
CA PRO A 420 45.55 23.83 -86.34
C PRO A 420 44.04 23.62 -86.04
N GLY A 421 43.54 24.32 -85.02
CA GLY A 421 42.15 24.22 -84.53
C GLY A 421 41.22 25.37 -84.91
N SER A 422 40.04 25.39 -84.28
CA SER A 422 39.05 26.49 -84.32
C SER A 422 38.16 26.43 -83.07
N ARG A 423 37.48 27.55 -82.74
CA ARG A 423 36.66 27.79 -81.53
C ARG A 423 37.43 27.90 -80.21
N ARG A 424 37.91 29.12 -79.92
CA ARG A 424 38.05 29.66 -78.55
C ARG A 424 37.21 30.94 -78.49
N SER A 425 36.10 30.89 -77.75
CA SER A 425 35.18 31.99 -77.47
C SER A 425 34.09 31.51 -76.50
N ASP A 426 33.50 30.36 -76.86
CA ASP A 426 32.35 29.78 -76.17
C ASP A 426 32.81 29.00 -74.94
N ASP A 427 33.96 28.33 -75.04
CA ASP A 427 34.59 27.52 -73.98
C ASP A 427 35.08 28.38 -72.81
N ASP A 428 35.75 29.51 -73.08
CA ASP A 428 36.23 30.42 -72.03
C ASP A 428 35.04 31.07 -71.28
N ALA A 429 33.96 31.42 -71.98
CA ALA A 429 32.74 31.98 -71.39
C ALA A 429 31.94 30.93 -70.58
N LEU A 430 31.88 29.68 -71.06
CA LEU A 430 31.31 28.56 -70.31
C LEU A 430 32.19 28.22 -69.09
N GLU A 431 33.51 28.30 -69.19
CA GLU A 431 34.42 28.18 -68.05
C GLU A 431 34.17 29.27 -67.00
N GLU A 432 33.99 30.53 -67.39
CA GLU A 432 33.63 31.61 -66.45
C GLU A 432 32.25 31.39 -65.83
N GLN A 433 31.25 30.93 -66.60
CA GLN A 433 29.92 30.63 -66.08
C GLN A 433 29.91 29.39 -65.16
N ILE A 434 30.77 28.39 -65.43
CA ILE A 434 31.01 27.23 -64.57
C ILE A 434 31.76 27.66 -63.30
N LYS A 435 32.75 28.57 -63.40
CA LYS A 435 33.45 29.13 -62.23
C LYS A 435 32.47 29.88 -61.35
N GLN A 436 31.72 30.86 -61.88
CA GLN A 436 30.70 31.61 -61.15
C GLN A 436 29.66 30.68 -60.51
N THR A 437 29.06 29.75 -61.26
CA THR A 437 28.09 28.81 -60.66
C THR A 437 28.71 27.84 -59.65
N SER A 438 30.00 27.51 -59.77
CA SER A 438 30.73 26.73 -58.75
C SER A 438 31.03 27.54 -57.49
N GLU A 439 31.22 28.86 -57.62
CA GLU A 439 31.46 29.82 -56.55
C GLU A 439 30.17 30.21 -55.85
N ASP A 440 29.09 30.47 -56.58
CA ASP A 440 27.73 30.59 -56.05
C ASP A 440 27.34 29.30 -55.30
N SER A 441 27.65 28.13 -55.88
CA SER A 441 27.47 26.84 -55.19
C SER A 441 28.41 26.68 -53.97
N ARG A 442 29.57 27.32 -53.95
CA ARG A 442 30.51 27.31 -52.81
C ARG A 442 29.96 28.19 -51.70
N ALA A 443 29.57 29.43 -52.00
CA ALA A 443 28.89 30.34 -51.08
C ALA A 443 27.58 29.74 -50.53
N LEU A 444 26.78 29.06 -51.37
CA LEU A 444 25.57 28.38 -50.92
C LEU A 444 25.89 27.19 -49.98
N ARG A 445 26.97 26.44 -50.24
CA ARG A 445 27.48 25.41 -49.31
C ARG A 445 27.97 26.02 -47.99
N GLU A 446 28.74 27.09 -48.05
CA GLU A 446 29.25 27.80 -46.86
C GLU A 446 28.11 28.40 -46.02
N LEU A 447 27.06 28.94 -46.65
CA LEU A 447 25.84 29.37 -45.98
C LEU A 447 25.09 28.20 -45.34
N MET A 448 24.87 27.10 -46.08
CA MET A 448 24.23 25.89 -45.55
C MET A 448 25.07 25.22 -44.44
N GLU A 449 26.39 25.33 -44.47
CA GLU A 449 27.30 24.85 -43.42
C GLU A 449 27.31 25.78 -42.21
N GLY A 450 27.21 27.09 -42.40
CA GLY A 450 26.99 28.08 -41.35
C GLY A 450 25.61 27.93 -40.67
N GLU A 451 24.55 27.64 -41.43
CA GLU A 451 23.23 27.30 -40.90
C GLU A 451 23.26 25.97 -40.16
N ARG A 452 23.90 24.92 -40.69
CA ARG A 452 24.16 23.68 -39.96
C ARG A 452 25.02 23.90 -38.71
N GLY A 453 25.93 24.86 -38.72
CA GLY A 453 26.70 25.29 -37.55
C GLY A 453 25.80 25.87 -36.46
N LYS A 454 24.95 26.84 -36.81
CA LYS A 454 23.93 27.41 -35.92
C LYS A 454 22.94 26.36 -35.42
N LEU A 455 22.56 25.39 -36.26
CA LEU A 455 21.66 24.30 -35.90
C LEU A 455 22.31 23.27 -34.96
N ARG A 456 23.63 23.07 -35.03
CA ARG A 456 24.39 22.29 -34.03
C ARG A 456 24.48 23.06 -32.71
N GLN A 457 24.81 24.35 -32.77
CA GLN A 457 24.86 25.22 -31.58
C GLN A 457 23.51 25.25 -30.85
N SER A 458 22.39 25.43 -31.56
CA SER A 458 21.07 25.39 -30.93
C SER A 458 20.65 23.99 -30.46
N LEU A 459 21.13 22.92 -31.10
CA LEU A 459 20.96 21.55 -30.59
C LEU A 459 21.77 21.32 -29.31
N GLU A 460 23.00 21.83 -29.23
CA GLU A 460 23.88 21.76 -28.06
C GLU A 460 23.33 22.61 -26.90
N GLU A 461 22.82 23.81 -27.17
CA GLU A 461 22.07 24.65 -26.21
C GLU A 461 20.80 23.94 -25.73
N LEU A 462 20.02 23.33 -26.62
CA LEU A 462 18.85 22.53 -26.24
C LEU A 462 19.22 21.30 -25.41
N GLN A 463 20.36 20.65 -25.68
CA GLN A 463 20.86 19.54 -24.86
C GLN A 463 21.36 20.02 -23.49
N GLN A 464 22.00 21.19 -23.40
CA GLN A 464 22.40 21.81 -22.12
C GLN A 464 21.17 22.24 -21.30
N LEU A 465 20.17 22.86 -21.92
CA LEU A 465 18.90 23.19 -21.26
C LEU A 465 18.14 21.93 -20.86
N HIS A 466 18.16 20.87 -21.66
CA HIS A 466 17.54 19.59 -21.31
C HIS A 466 18.27 18.88 -20.16
N SER A 467 19.60 18.91 -20.12
CA SER A 467 20.37 18.37 -18.99
C SER A 467 20.13 19.19 -17.71
N GLN A 468 20.04 20.52 -17.81
CA GLN A 468 19.68 21.38 -16.69
C GLN A 468 18.23 21.15 -16.20
N VAL A 469 17.25 21.02 -17.11
CA VAL A 469 15.86 20.72 -16.76
C VAL A 469 15.71 19.32 -16.17
N THR A 470 16.46 18.32 -16.63
CA THR A 470 16.43 16.97 -16.04
C THR A 470 17.10 16.94 -14.67
N LEU A 471 18.25 17.62 -14.47
CA LEU A 471 18.86 17.81 -13.14
C LEU A 471 17.89 18.51 -12.17
N LEU A 472 17.34 19.65 -12.56
CA LEU A 472 16.34 20.38 -11.76
C LEU A 472 15.07 19.53 -11.50
N SER A 473 14.71 18.61 -12.40
CA SER A 473 13.60 17.67 -12.18
C SER A 473 13.94 16.57 -11.17
N VAL A 474 15.20 16.11 -11.13
CA VAL A 474 15.71 15.18 -10.12
C VAL A 474 15.84 15.87 -8.75
N GLU A 475 16.33 17.10 -8.69
CA GLU A 475 16.33 17.93 -7.48
C GLU A 475 14.90 18.19 -6.99
N MET A 476 13.99 18.57 -7.89
CA MET A 476 12.57 18.77 -7.58
C MET A 476 11.79 17.46 -7.35
N THR A 477 12.41 16.29 -7.44
CA THR A 477 11.81 15.02 -6.98
C THR A 477 12.44 14.55 -5.67
N SER A 478 13.76 14.63 -5.50
CA SER A 478 14.42 14.40 -4.20
C SER A 478 13.92 15.36 -3.11
N LEU A 479 13.78 16.67 -3.39
CA LEU A 479 13.19 17.64 -2.44
C LEU A 479 11.70 17.39 -2.17
N LYS A 480 10.95 16.76 -3.10
CA LYS A 480 9.59 16.29 -2.81
C LYS A 480 9.63 15.10 -1.88
N GLU A 481 10.44 14.09 -2.18
CA GLU A 481 10.60 12.91 -1.32
C GLU A 481 11.10 13.26 0.08
N GLU A 482 12.06 14.17 0.23
CA GLU A 482 12.52 14.63 1.55
C GLU A 482 11.42 15.36 2.32
N ARG A 483 10.70 16.27 1.66
CA ARG A 483 9.55 16.96 2.28
C ARG A 483 8.40 16.01 2.59
N ASP A 484 8.21 14.94 1.81
CA ASP A 484 7.16 13.94 2.04
C ASP A 484 7.59 12.86 3.07
N ARG A 485 8.90 12.58 3.22
CA ARG A 485 9.49 11.85 4.35
C ARG A 485 9.36 12.64 5.65
N LEU A 486 9.69 13.93 5.64
CA LEU A 486 9.55 14.83 6.79
C LEU A 486 8.09 15.10 7.16
N ARG A 487 7.20 15.16 6.16
CA ARG A 487 5.74 15.09 6.39
C ARG A 487 5.37 13.76 7.03
N GLY A 488 5.88 12.63 6.51
CA GLY A 488 5.63 11.30 7.04
C GLY A 488 5.97 11.20 8.53
N SER A 489 7.15 11.67 8.94
CA SER A 489 7.56 11.66 10.36
C SER A 489 6.92 12.76 11.22
N ALA A 490 6.57 13.92 10.66
CA ALA A 490 5.67 14.86 11.35
C ALA A 490 4.25 14.29 11.51
N GLU A 491 3.87 13.36 10.63
CA GLU A 491 2.68 12.54 10.66
C GLU A 491 2.94 11.15 11.29
N ASP A 492 3.96 11.00 12.17
CA ASP A 492 4.17 9.88 13.12
C ASP A 492 3.07 9.88 14.20
N LYS A 493 1.82 9.80 13.71
CA LYS A 493 0.58 9.71 14.47
C LYS A 493 0.63 8.53 15.42
N GLU A 494 1.33 7.46 15.08
CA GLU A 494 1.54 6.31 15.97
C GLU A 494 2.27 6.69 17.27
N MET A 495 3.33 7.50 17.20
CA MET A 495 4.05 7.97 18.39
C MET A 495 3.23 9.01 19.18
N SER A 496 2.55 9.92 18.48
CA SER A 496 1.64 10.89 19.08
C SER A 496 0.44 10.20 19.77
N GLU A 497 -0.12 9.16 19.15
CA GLU A 497 -1.17 8.32 19.71
C GLU A 497 -0.68 7.49 20.89
N GLN A 498 0.53 6.93 20.85
CA GLN A 498 1.12 6.21 21.99
C GLN A 498 1.28 7.15 23.18
N LEU A 499 1.74 8.38 22.95
CA LEU A 499 1.79 9.43 23.98
C LEU A 499 0.38 9.79 24.50
N LEU A 500 -0.61 9.96 23.61
CA LEU A 500 -2.01 10.24 23.98
C LEU A 500 -2.71 9.05 24.65
N LYS A 501 -2.29 7.81 24.41
CA LYS A 501 -2.73 6.60 25.13
C LYS A 501 -2.13 6.64 26.54
N ALA A 502 -0.81 6.76 26.66
CA ALA A 502 -0.12 6.85 27.95
C ALA A 502 -0.59 8.02 28.85
N ILE A 503 -0.96 9.17 28.27
CA ILE A 503 -1.57 10.29 29.02
C ILE A 503 -2.94 9.90 29.58
N ARG A 504 -3.81 9.27 28.76
CA ARG A 504 -5.13 8.78 29.22
C ARG A 504 -4.99 7.71 30.30
N ASP A 505 -4.09 6.74 30.11
CA ASP A 505 -3.85 5.66 31.07
C ASP A 505 -3.35 6.21 32.42
N ARG A 506 -2.47 7.23 32.38
CA ARG A 506 -2.03 7.98 33.56
C ARG A 506 -3.18 8.71 34.25
N ASP A 507 -4.02 9.40 33.48
CA ASP A 507 -5.10 10.22 34.03
C ASP A 507 -6.26 9.38 34.58
N GLU A 508 -6.53 8.21 33.98
CA GLU A 508 -7.42 7.20 34.54
C GLU A 508 -6.84 6.60 35.84
N ALA A 509 -5.53 6.32 35.89
CA ALA A 509 -4.87 5.87 37.11
C ALA A 509 -4.90 6.93 38.23
N ILE A 510 -4.74 8.22 37.91
CA ILE A 510 -4.91 9.34 38.85
C ILE A 510 -6.36 9.41 39.34
N SER A 511 -7.35 9.27 38.46
CA SER A 511 -8.77 9.27 38.84
C SER A 511 -9.11 8.11 39.80
N LYS A 512 -8.65 6.89 39.48
CA LYS A 512 -8.77 5.71 40.35
C LYS A 512 -8.08 5.90 41.71
N LYS A 513 -6.87 6.47 41.72
CA LYS A 513 -6.14 6.80 42.95
C LYS A 513 -6.94 7.79 43.82
N ASN A 514 -7.43 8.87 43.22
CA ASN A 514 -8.20 9.90 43.93
C ASN A 514 -9.51 9.33 44.49
N ALA A 515 -10.19 8.42 43.77
CA ALA A 515 -11.37 7.71 44.27
C ALA A 515 -11.06 6.88 45.53
N VAL A 516 -9.99 6.07 45.50
CA VAL A 516 -9.54 5.29 46.66
C VAL A 516 -9.10 6.19 47.82
N GLU A 517 -8.46 7.34 47.56
CA GLU A 517 -8.11 8.31 48.60
C GLU A 517 -9.35 8.97 49.24
N MET A 518 -10.43 9.21 48.47
CA MET A 518 -11.71 9.68 49.01
C MET A 518 -12.44 8.60 49.84
N GLU A 519 -12.47 7.35 49.38
CA GLU A 519 -13.02 6.23 50.16
C GLU A 519 -12.25 6.02 51.46
N LEU A 520 -10.92 6.09 51.41
CA LEU A 520 -10.05 5.96 52.58
C LEU A 520 -10.23 7.14 53.55
N ALA A 521 -10.44 8.36 53.05
CA ALA A 521 -10.81 9.52 53.87
C ALA A 521 -12.18 9.33 54.53
N LYS A 522 -13.18 8.82 53.80
CA LYS A 522 -14.50 8.49 54.36
C LYS A 522 -14.40 7.44 55.47
N CYS A 523 -13.72 6.32 55.22
CA CYS A 523 -13.50 5.27 56.23
C CYS A 523 -12.77 5.79 57.48
N ARG A 524 -11.87 6.78 57.34
CA ARG A 524 -11.27 7.47 58.50
C ARG A 524 -12.29 8.32 59.27
N MET A 525 -13.17 9.04 58.59
CA MET A 525 -14.25 9.81 59.23
C MET A 525 -15.26 8.88 59.94
N ASP A 526 -15.63 7.76 59.32
CA ASP A 526 -16.51 6.75 59.90
C ASP A 526 -15.87 6.09 61.14
N MET A 527 -14.56 5.79 61.09
CA MET A 527 -13.80 5.31 62.26
C MET A 527 -13.72 6.36 63.38
N MET A 528 -13.54 7.65 63.05
CA MET A 528 -13.49 8.73 64.04
C MET A 528 -14.86 8.98 64.69
N SER A 529 -15.95 8.93 63.93
CA SER A 529 -17.31 9.12 64.45
C SER A 529 -17.73 7.94 65.32
N LEU A 530 -17.44 6.70 64.91
CA LEU A 530 -17.67 5.51 65.73
C LEU A 530 -16.85 5.52 67.02
N ASN A 531 -15.60 6.00 66.98
CA ASN A 531 -14.78 6.15 68.18
C ASN A 531 -15.34 7.24 69.13
N SER A 532 -15.88 8.34 68.61
CA SER A 532 -16.62 9.32 69.44
C SER A 532 -17.82 8.66 70.11
N GLN A 533 -18.69 7.99 69.34
CA GLN A 533 -19.86 7.29 69.87
C GLN A 533 -19.49 6.25 70.94
N LEU A 534 -18.37 5.55 70.77
CA LEU A 534 -17.84 4.61 71.76
C LEU A 534 -17.39 5.32 73.04
N LEU A 535 -16.68 6.44 72.94
CA LEU A 535 -16.28 7.25 74.09
C LEU A 535 -17.49 7.84 74.82
N ASP A 536 -18.49 8.32 74.09
CA ASP A 536 -19.75 8.85 74.63
C ASP A 536 -20.54 7.74 75.36
N ALA A 537 -20.63 6.54 74.78
CA ALA A 537 -21.25 5.37 75.42
C ALA A 537 -20.49 4.89 76.67
N ILE A 538 -19.14 4.96 76.66
CA ILE A 538 -18.31 4.67 77.84
C ILE A 538 -18.56 5.70 78.94
N GLN A 539 -18.65 7.00 78.61
CA GLN A 539 -18.98 8.06 79.57
C GLN A 539 -20.38 7.87 80.16
N GLN A 540 -21.39 7.58 79.33
CA GLN A 540 -22.75 7.28 79.79
C GLN A 540 -22.77 6.08 80.74
N LYS A 541 -22.07 4.98 80.38
CA LYS A 541 -21.95 3.80 81.25
C LYS A 541 -21.26 4.12 82.57
N LEU A 542 -20.19 4.91 82.55
CA LEU A 542 -19.44 5.33 83.74
C LEU A 542 -20.28 6.20 84.68
N ASN A 543 -21.05 7.14 84.11
CA ASN A 543 -21.98 7.98 84.87
C ASN A 543 -23.08 7.13 85.52
N LEU A 544 -23.61 6.14 84.80
CA LEU A 544 -24.60 5.19 85.34
C LEU A 544 -24.02 4.29 86.43
N SER A 545 -22.78 3.82 86.31
CA SER A 545 -22.14 3.05 87.40
C SER A 545 -21.89 3.92 88.63
N GLN A 546 -21.48 5.18 88.47
CA GLN A 546 -21.32 6.11 89.61
C GLN A 546 -22.66 6.41 90.29
N GLN A 547 -23.76 6.53 89.55
CA GLN A 547 -25.11 6.67 90.12
C GLN A 547 -25.54 5.41 90.87
N LEU A 548 -25.22 4.22 90.36
CA LEU A 548 -25.49 2.94 91.03
C LEU A 548 -24.63 2.75 92.28
N GLU A 549 -23.36 3.15 92.25
CA GLU A 549 -22.46 3.15 93.40
C GLU A 549 -22.97 4.10 94.50
N ALA A 550 -23.30 5.35 94.15
CA ALA A 550 -23.90 6.31 95.08
C ALA A 550 -25.22 5.80 95.69
N TRP A 551 -26.08 5.15 94.90
CA TRP A 551 -27.32 4.56 95.41
C TRP A 551 -27.09 3.33 96.29
N GLN A 552 -26.10 2.48 95.98
CA GLN A 552 -25.68 1.38 96.86
C GLN A 552 -25.13 1.90 98.19
N ASP A 553 -24.34 2.98 98.14
CA ASP A 553 -23.80 3.70 99.30
C ASP A 553 -24.93 4.27 100.19
N ASP A 554 -25.92 4.93 99.61
CA ASP A 554 -27.06 5.48 100.35
C ASP A 554 -28.00 4.38 100.89
N MET A 555 -28.18 3.28 100.15
CA MET A 555 -28.88 2.10 100.66
C MET A 555 -28.12 1.42 101.81
N GLN A 556 -26.78 1.35 101.76
CA GLN A 556 -25.96 0.90 102.88
C GLN A 556 -26.10 1.85 104.07
N ARG A 557 -26.02 3.16 103.88
CA ARG A 557 -26.27 4.16 104.94
C ARG A 557 -27.66 4.03 105.56
N LEU A 558 -28.69 3.73 104.78
CA LEU A 558 -30.05 3.48 105.28
C LEU A 558 -30.17 2.16 106.05
N ILE A 559 -29.45 1.11 105.64
CA ILE A 559 -29.36 -0.16 106.36
C ILE A 559 -28.60 0.01 107.68
N ASP A 560 -27.46 0.70 107.65
CA ASP A 560 -26.66 1.03 108.84
C ASP A 560 -27.42 1.96 109.79
N GLN A 561 -28.14 2.97 109.28
CA GLN A 561 -29.04 3.76 110.10
C GLN A 561 -30.13 2.88 110.71
N GLN A 562 -30.79 2.01 109.95
CA GLN A 562 -31.79 1.10 110.53
C GLN A 562 -31.21 0.13 111.57
N LEU A 563 -29.98 -0.34 111.41
CA LEU A 563 -29.27 -1.14 112.42
C LEU A 563 -28.91 -0.30 113.65
N MET A 564 -28.37 0.90 113.47
CA MET A 564 -27.98 1.83 114.55
C MET A 564 -29.18 2.51 115.23
N ASP A 565 -30.37 2.40 114.65
CA ASP A 565 -31.63 2.88 115.22
C ASP A 565 -32.39 1.71 115.89
N ARG A 566 -32.29 0.49 115.34
CA ARG A 566 -32.76 -0.76 115.98
C ARG A 566 -31.93 -1.14 117.19
N HIS A 567 -30.60 -1.14 117.12
CA HIS A 567 -29.75 -1.54 118.24
C HIS A 567 -30.01 -0.77 119.53
N PRO A 568 -30.08 0.58 119.60
CA PRO A 568 -30.43 1.27 120.83
C PRO A 568 -31.89 1.04 121.24
N LYS A 569 -32.83 0.79 120.32
CA LYS A 569 -34.23 0.47 120.65
C LYS A 569 -34.38 -0.94 121.22
N GLU A 570 -33.70 -1.92 120.64
CA GLU A 570 -33.65 -3.32 121.05
C GLU A 570 -32.79 -3.52 122.31
N TRP A 571 -31.68 -2.80 122.47
CA TRP A 571 -30.88 -2.78 123.70
C TRP A 571 -31.59 -2.01 124.81
N SER A 572 -32.25 -0.89 124.54
CA SER A 572 -33.09 -0.23 125.55
C SER A 572 -34.27 -1.11 125.96
N GLN A 573 -34.95 -1.77 125.01
CA GLN A 573 -35.98 -2.75 125.33
C GLN A 573 -35.39 -3.93 126.13
N THR A 574 -34.25 -4.51 125.73
CA THR A 574 -33.61 -5.60 126.48
C THR A 574 -33.20 -5.17 127.89
N MET A 575 -32.72 -3.94 128.07
CA MET A 575 -32.31 -3.37 129.36
C MET A 575 -33.50 -2.93 130.24
N MET A 576 -34.67 -2.66 129.63
CA MET A 576 -35.93 -2.37 130.33
C MET A 576 -36.76 -3.63 130.62
N TYR A 577 -36.61 -4.71 129.84
CA TYR A 577 -37.30 -5.98 130.04
C TYR A 577 -36.51 -6.99 130.88
N THR A 578 -35.23 -6.73 131.20
CA THR A 578 -34.43 -7.60 132.10
C THR A 578 -34.63 -7.32 133.59
N THR A 579 -35.37 -6.27 133.95
CA THR A 579 -35.67 -5.87 135.34
C THR A 579 -37.09 -6.20 135.81
N SER A 580 -37.71 -7.26 135.28
CA SER A 580 -38.83 -7.93 135.97
C SER A 580 -38.85 -9.46 135.78
N SER A 581 -39.28 -10.16 136.83
CA SER A 581 -39.32 -11.62 137.02
C SER A 581 -39.79 -12.45 135.81
N HIS A 582 -39.05 -13.44 135.32
CA HIS A 582 -38.73 -14.77 135.92
C HIS A 582 -39.85 -15.84 135.84
N GLY A 583 -39.57 -16.92 135.09
CA GLY A 583 -40.12 -18.27 135.29
C GLY A 583 -41.11 -18.79 134.22
N ALA A 584 -41.16 -20.09 133.87
CA ALA A 584 -40.20 -21.17 134.16
C ALA A 584 -40.43 -22.43 133.26
N LYS A 585 -39.37 -23.25 133.09
CA LYS A 585 -39.34 -24.70 132.71
C LYS A 585 -39.43 -25.12 131.22
N ARG A 586 -38.29 -25.66 130.72
CA ARG A 586 -38.09 -26.90 129.91
C ARG A 586 -38.87 -27.03 128.58
N ARG A 587 -38.23 -27.28 127.43
CA ARG A 587 -37.52 -28.57 127.11
C ARG A 587 -36.66 -28.49 125.82
N ALA A 588 -35.64 -29.36 125.73
CA ALA A 588 -35.03 -29.96 124.53
C ALA A 588 -34.21 -29.14 123.48
N ARG A 589 -33.03 -29.71 123.14
CA ARG A 589 -32.22 -29.57 121.90
C ARG A 589 -32.90 -30.32 120.72
N PRO A 590 -32.44 -30.30 119.43
CA PRO A 590 -31.07 -30.02 118.94
C PRO A 590 -30.93 -29.17 117.63
N SER A 591 -29.68 -28.94 117.19
CA SER A 591 -29.26 -28.63 115.80
C SER A 591 -29.20 -29.94 114.95
N PRO A 592 -29.08 -29.98 113.59
CA PRO A 592 -27.92 -29.42 112.85
C PRO A 592 -28.09 -29.10 111.31
N LEU A 593 -26.96 -28.74 110.66
CA LEU A 593 -26.48 -29.09 109.29
C LEU A 593 -27.35 -28.98 108.01
N LEU A 594 -26.79 -28.30 106.98
CA LEU A 594 -26.43 -28.74 105.61
C LEU A 594 -25.68 -27.53 104.93
N LYS A 595 -24.51 -27.59 104.26
CA LYS A 595 -24.04 -28.30 103.04
C LYS A 595 -24.89 -27.99 101.79
N LEU A 596 -24.35 -27.73 100.58
CA LEU A 596 -22.98 -27.66 100.01
C LEU A 596 -23.11 -26.74 98.74
N GLN A 597 -22.13 -25.97 98.24
CA GLN A 597 -21.06 -26.31 97.26
C GLN A 597 -20.66 -24.94 96.62
N GLN A 598 -19.43 -24.41 96.47
CA GLN A 598 -18.08 -24.95 96.16
C GLN A 598 -17.94 -25.37 94.67
N GLN A 599 -17.04 -24.87 93.82
CA GLN A 599 -15.98 -23.86 93.98
C GLN A 599 -15.67 -23.15 92.64
N SER A 600 -15.02 -22.00 92.75
CA SER A 600 -14.29 -21.31 91.68
C SER A 600 -12.96 -21.98 91.31
N SER A 601 -12.51 -21.81 90.05
CA SER A 601 -11.08 -21.75 89.70
C SER A 601 -10.84 -21.19 88.29
N GLU A 602 -10.02 -20.14 88.19
CA GLU A 602 -9.24 -19.76 87.00
C GLU A 602 -7.98 -20.69 86.89
N PRO A 603 -6.87 -20.45 86.12
CA PRO A 603 -6.54 -19.32 85.24
C PRO A 603 -5.76 -19.63 83.93
N VAL A 604 -5.46 -18.55 83.19
CA VAL A 604 -4.24 -18.24 82.40
C VAL A 604 -3.50 -19.36 81.65
N GLY A 605 -3.26 -19.12 80.35
CA GLY A 605 -2.16 -19.76 79.61
C GLY A 605 -2.33 -19.62 78.10
N ALA A 606 -1.29 -19.20 77.38
CA ALA A 606 -1.26 -19.16 75.92
C ALA A 606 -0.18 -20.11 75.39
N GLU A 607 -0.48 -20.89 74.35
CA GLU A 607 0.52 -21.38 73.39
C GLU A 607 -0.10 -22.11 72.17
N GLY A 608 0.70 -22.29 71.11
CA GLY A 608 0.81 -23.62 70.49
C GLY A 608 -0.14 -24.02 69.34
N ASN A 609 0.15 -23.53 68.13
CA ASN A 609 0.14 -24.28 66.85
C ASN A 609 -0.90 -25.41 66.56
N ARG A 610 -1.60 -25.23 65.42
CA ARG A 610 -1.84 -26.23 64.34
C ARG A 610 -2.44 -27.61 64.72
N LEU A 611 -3.60 -27.94 64.13
CA LEU A 611 -3.68 -28.80 62.92
C LEU A 611 -5.14 -29.05 62.47
N PHE A 612 -5.26 -29.51 61.22
CA PHE A 612 -6.43 -30.06 60.50
C PHE A 612 -7.24 -29.13 59.58
N SER A 613 -6.79 -29.14 58.32
CA SER A 613 -7.55 -28.77 57.13
C SER A 613 -8.64 -29.79 56.78
N PHE A 614 -9.81 -29.33 56.34
CA PHE A 614 -10.61 -30.07 55.36
C PHE A 614 -11.31 -29.11 54.38
N PHE A 615 -10.73 -28.96 53.19
CA PHE A 615 -11.49 -28.62 52.00
C PHE A 615 -12.27 -29.86 51.54
N LYS A 616 -13.46 -29.67 50.97
CA LYS A 616 -14.06 -30.66 50.07
C LYS A 616 -14.81 -29.98 48.93
N LYS A 617 -14.40 -30.28 47.70
CA LYS A 617 -15.15 -29.95 46.48
C LYS A 617 -16.52 -30.66 46.52
N ASN A 618 -17.59 -29.96 46.15
CA ASN A 618 -17.84 -29.59 44.76
C ASN A 618 -18.17 -28.11 44.66
#